data_AF-Q9WW81-F1
#
_entry.id   AF-Q9WW81-F1
#
_cell.length_a   1.000
_cell.length_b   1.000
_cell.length_c   1.000
_cell.angle_alpha   90.00
_cell.angle_beta   90.00
_cell.angle_gamma   90.00
#
_symmetry.space_group_name_H-M   'P 1'
#
loop_
_entity.id
_entity.type
_entity.pdbx_description
1 polymer ?
#
loop_
_entity_poly.entity_id
_entity_poly.type
_entity_poly.pdbx_seq_one_letter_code
_entity_poly.pdbx_strand_id
1 'polypeptide(L)'
;MSSINELKLFHRKKTLILVLHIPYLMVPFREKVKRIVQGGTQIYVNYPAVSNLNLEQPEIEEQQKIGSFFKQLDDTIALHQRKLDLLKEQKKGFLQKMFV
;
A
#
# COMPACT_ATOMS: atom_id res chain seq x y z
N MET A 1 -23.26 9.27 -3.48
CA MET A 1 -22.55 8.42 -2.50
C MET A 1 -21.54 7.44 -3.11
N SER A 2 -21.67 7.02 -4.38
CA SER A 2 -20.75 6.07 -5.06
C SER A 2 -19.35 6.66 -5.34
N SER A 3 -19.23 7.90 -5.82
CA SER A 3 -17.92 8.48 -6.18
C SER A 3 -16.96 8.74 -5.02
N ILE A 4 -17.46 8.96 -3.79
CA ILE A 4 -16.60 9.23 -2.62
C ILE A 4 -15.89 7.96 -2.13
N ASN A 5 -16.56 6.80 -2.22
CA ASN A 5 -15.97 5.52 -1.85
C ASN A 5 -14.93 5.06 -2.88
N GLU A 6 -15.15 5.32 -4.16
CA GLU A 6 -14.16 5.07 -5.21
C GLU A 6 -12.93 5.98 -5.07
N LEU A 7 -13.12 7.25 -4.72
CA LEU A 7 -12.02 8.19 -4.46
C LEU A 7 -11.19 7.78 -3.22
N LYS A 8 -11.86 7.30 -2.15
CA LYS A 8 -11.19 6.76 -0.96
C LYS A 8 -10.41 5.48 -1.28
N LEU A 9 -10.96 4.59 -2.10
CA LEU A 9 -10.30 3.36 -2.54
C LEU A 9 -9.09 3.67 -3.45
N PHE A 10 -9.22 4.64 -4.35
CA PHE A 10 -8.13 5.11 -5.21
C PHE A 10 -6.99 5.74 -4.40
N HIS A 11 -7.30 6.56 -3.39
CA HIS A 11 -6.30 7.06 -2.45
C HIS A 11 -5.64 5.94 -1.65
N ARG A 12 -6.42 4.98 -1.13
CA ARG A 12 -5.87 3.83 -0.38
C ARG A 12 -4.91 2.98 -1.23
N LYS A 13 -5.27 2.70 -2.50
CA LYS A 13 -4.44 1.92 -3.44
C LYS A 13 -3.12 2.62 -3.80
N LYS A 14 -3.15 3.94 -4.04
CA LYS A 14 -1.93 4.73 -4.26
C LYS A 14 -1.03 4.75 -3.01
N THR A 15 -1.62 4.86 -1.81
CA THR A 15 -0.87 4.80 -0.55
C THR A 15 -0.26 3.43 -0.31
N LEU A 16 -0.95 2.32 -0.60
CA LEU A 16 -0.41 0.97 -0.33
C LEU A 16 0.79 0.60 -1.21
N ILE A 17 0.76 0.97 -2.49
CA ILE A 17 1.89 0.77 -3.42
C ILE A 17 3.09 1.61 -2.96
N LEU A 18 2.87 2.87 -2.56
CA LEU A 18 3.94 3.73 -2.03
C LEU A 18 4.51 3.23 -0.70
N VAL A 19 3.64 2.76 0.21
CA VAL A 19 4.02 2.37 1.59
C VAL A 19 4.74 1.02 1.65
N LEU A 20 4.63 0.17 0.63
CA LEU A 20 5.39 -1.09 0.58
C LEU A 20 6.69 -0.92 -0.22
N HIS A 21 6.68 -0.17 -1.32
CA HIS A 21 7.86 0.00 -2.17
C HIS A 21 8.90 0.95 -1.55
N ILE A 22 8.47 2.06 -0.93
CA ILE A 22 9.39 3.08 -0.40
C ILE A 22 10.21 2.57 0.79
N PRO A 23 9.64 2.01 1.88
CA PRO A 23 10.45 1.55 3.01
C PRO A 23 11.28 0.30 2.68
N TYR A 24 10.79 -0.59 1.82
CA TYR A 24 11.54 -1.78 1.41
C TYR A 24 12.81 -1.42 0.63
N LEU A 25 12.78 -0.36 -0.18
CA LEU A 25 14.00 0.16 -0.82
C LEU A 25 14.82 1.04 0.14
N MET A 26 14.18 1.92 0.91
CA MET A 26 14.86 2.98 1.67
C MET A 26 15.62 2.51 2.90
N VAL A 27 15.13 1.50 3.63
CA VAL A 27 15.81 0.98 4.82
C VAL A 27 17.14 0.28 4.46
N PRO A 28 17.18 -0.71 3.54
CA PRO A 28 18.43 -1.32 3.12
C PRO A 28 19.32 -0.34 2.34
N PHE A 29 18.74 0.58 1.56
CA PHE A 29 19.50 1.64 0.89
C PHE A 29 20.23 2.53 1.89
N ARG A 30 19.56 3.00 2.95
CA ARG A 30 20.19 3.87 3.96
C ARG A 30 21.37 3.19 4.65
N GLU A 31 21.25 1.91 5.02
CA GLU A 31 22.33 1.16 5.66
C GLU A 31 23.49 0.88 4.70
N LYS A 32 23.21 0.62 3.41
CA LYS A 32 24.25 0.45 2.40
C LYS A 32 24.97 1.78 2.10
N VAL A 33 24.24 2.90 2.03
CA VAL A 33 24.81 4.25 1.85
C VAL A 33 25.72 4.63 3.02
N LYS A 34 25.30 4.38 4.27
CA LYS A 34 26.14 4.65 5.46
C LYS A 34 27.50 3.93 5.44
N ARG A 35 27.63 2.80 4.73
CA ARG A 35 28.89 2.05 4.64
C ARG A 35 29.87 2.62 3.61
N ILE A 36 29.37 3.41 2.65
CA ILE A 36 30.18 3.97 1.55
C ILE A 36 30.44 5.47 1.69
N VAL A 37 29.93 6.10 2.76
CA VAL A 37 30.20 7.50 3.08
C VAL A 37 31.66 7.73 3.43
N GLN A 38 32.17 8.91 3.04
CA GLN A 38 33.56 9.33 3.24
C GLN A 38 33.61 10.75 3.82
N GLY A 39 34.72 11.08 4.49
CA GLY A 39 34.91 12.39 5.16
C GLY A 39 34.52 12.38 6.64
N GLY A 40 35.16 13.27 7.42
CA GLY A 40 34.96 13.40 8.87
C GLY A 40 33.85 14.39 9.22
N THR A 41 34.17 15.69 9.22
CA THR A 41 33.20 16.76 9.54
C THR A 41 32.19 16.99 8.43
N GLN A 42 32.60 16.87 7.16
CA GLN A 42 31.71 16.89 6.01
C GLN A 42 31.72 15.53 5.34
N ILE A 43 30.55 14.89 5.34
CA ILE A 43 30.36 13.56 4.80
C ILE A 43 29.91 13.67 3.34
N TYR A 44 30.50 12.88 2.44
CA TYR A 44 30.14 12.80 1.03
C TYR A 44 30.14 11.36 0.53
N VAL A 45 29.58 11.14 -0.66
CA VAL A 45 29.61 9.85 -1.36
C VAL A 45 29.96 10.09 -2.82
N ASN A 46 30.88 9.30 -3.36
CA ASN A 46 31.25 9.37 -4.77
C ASN A 46 30.19 8.72 -5.66
N TYR A 47 29.90 9.30 -6.82
CA TYR A 47 28.92 8.77 -7.76
C TYR A 47 29.14 7.29 -8.13
N PRO A 48 30.37 6.83 -8.45
CA PRO A 48 30.61 5.41 -8.75
C PRO A 48 30.29 4.48 -7.57
N ALA A 49 30.51 4.94 -6.33
CA ALA A 49 30.20 4.16 -5.15
C ALA A 49 28.68 3.97 -4.97
N VAL A 50 27.89 5.01 -5.27
CA VAL A 50 26.42 4.91 -5.27
C VAL A 50 25.93 4.04 -6.44
N SER A 51 26.47 4.23 -7.63
CA SER A 51 26.05 3.50 -8.85
C SER A 51 26.32 1.99 -8.76
N ASN A 52 27.33 1.58 -8.01
CA ASN A 52 27.69 0.17 -7.81
C ASN A 52 27.01 -0.46 -6.58
N LEU A 53 26.11 0.27 -5.89
CA LEU A 53 25.35 -0.33 -4.81
C LEU A 53 24.42 -1.40 -5.37
N ASN A 54 24.69 -2.66 -5.01
CA ASN A 54 23.76 -3.74 -5.29
C ASN A 54 22.55 -3.60 -4.35
N LEU A 55 21.42 -3.15 -4.89
CA LEU A 55 20.15 -3.08 -4.18
C LEU A 55 19.33 -4.31 -4.56
N GLU A 56 19.03 -5.14 -3.56
CA GLU A 56 18.11 -6.25 -3.76
C GLU A 56 16.72 -5.67 -3.98
N GLN A 57 16.19 -5.87 -5.18
CA GLN A 57 14.82 -5.52 -5.53
C GLN A 57 14.03 -6.82 -5.73
N PRO A 58 12.79 -6.91 -5.22
CA PRO A 58 11.96 -8.09 -5.44
C PRO A 58 11.74 -8.31 -6.92
N GLU A 59 11.69 -9.57 -7.34
CA GLU A 59 11.44 -9.93 -8.74
C GLU A 59 10.06 -9.43 -9.19
N ILE A 60 9.93 -9.15 -10.49
CA ILE A 60 8.67 -8.66 -11.07
C ILE A 60 7.52 -9.63 -10.76
N GLU A 61 7.77 -10.93 -10.78
CA GLU A 61 6.78 -11.95 -10.44
C GLU A 61 6.29 -11.84 -8.99
N GLU A 62 7.20 -11.60 -8.04
CA GLU A 62 6.85 -11.40 -6.63
C GLU A 62 5.97 -10.15 -6.47
N GLN A 63 6.37 -9.05 -7.13
CA GLN A 63 5.60 -7.81 -7.13
C GLN A 63 4.18 -8.02 -7.69
N GLN A 64 4.04 -8.80 -8.76
CA GLN A 64 2.74 -9.15 -9.34
C GLN A 64 1.88 -10.01 -8.41
N LYS A 65 2.48 -11.01 -7.73
CA LYS A 65 1.78 -11.85 -6.75
C LYS A 65 1.28 -11.02 -5.57
N ILE A 66 2.15 -10.17 -5.01
CA ILE A 66 1.81 -9.26 -3.91
C ILE A 66 0.70 -8.28 -4.35
N GLY A 67 0.84 -7.67 -5.53
CA GLY A 67 -0.17 -6.77 -6.08
C GLY A 67 -1.52 -7.45 -6.29
N SER A 68 -1.52 -8.69 -6.78
CA SER A 68 -2.73 -9.50 -6.97
C SER A 68 -3.40 -9.85 -5.64
N PHE A 69 -2.62 -10.21 -4.63
CA PHE A 69 -3.12 -10.48 -3.28
C PHE A 69 -3.83 -9.26 -2.69
N PHE A 70 -3.22 -8.07 -2.75
CA PHE A 70 -3.85 -6.86 -2.24
C PHE A 70 -5.11 -6.47 -3.02
N LYS A 71 -5.14 -6.72 -4.34
CA LYS A 71 -6.35 -6.53 -5.13
C LYS A 71 -7.48 -7.43 -4.64
N GLN A 72 -7.21 -8.72 -4.41
CA GLN A 72 -8.21 -9.65 -3.88
C GLN A 72 -8.71 -9.23 -2.49
N LEU A 73 -7.81 -8.72 -1.64
CA LEU A 73 -8.17 -8.20 -0.32
C LEU A 73 -9.13 -7.01 -0.43
N ASP A 74 -8.83 -6.04 -1.30
CA ASP A 74 -9.68 -4.88 -1.54
C ASP A 74 -11.06 -5.30 -2.09
N ASP A 75 -11.09 -6.24 -3.03
CA ASP A 75 -12.33 -6.76 -3.61
C ASP A 75 -13.19 -7.46 -2.55
N THR A 76 -12.55 -8.21 -1.64
CA THR A 76 -13.20 -8.87 -0.50
C THR A 76 -13.78 -7.86 0.50
N ILE A 77 -13.02 -6.82 0.84
CA ILE A 77 -13.51 -5.73 1.71
C ILE A 77 -14.72 -5.04 1.07
N ALA A 78 -14.66 -4.74 -0.24
CA ALA A 78 -15.76 -4.11 -0.96
C ALA A 78 -17.01 -5.00 -1.03
N LEU A 79 -16.84 -6.32 -1.14
CA LEU A 79 -17.94 -7.28 -1.06
C LEU A 79 -18.61 -7.27 0.32
N HIS A 80 -17.82 -7.32 1.39
CA HIS A 80 -18.35 -7.30 2.76
C HIS A 80 -19.02 -5.97 3.10
N GLN A 81 -18.51 -4.84 2.61
CA GLN A 81 -19.15 -3.53 2.80
C GLN A 81 -20.54 -3.49 2.14
N ARG A 82 -20.66 -3.99 0.91
CA ARG A 82 -21.96 -4.10 0.21
C ARG A 82 -22.95 -4.96 0.98
N LYS A 83 -22.50 -6.10 1.52
CA LYS A 83 -23.34 -6.99 2.35
C LYS A 83 -23.80 -6.29 3.62
N LEU A 84 -22.90 -5.57 4.29
CA LEU A 84 -23.22 -4.83 5.52
C LEU A 84 -24.26 -3.74 5.27
N ASP A 85 -24.13 -2.99 4.18
CA ASP A 85 -25.06 -1.93 3.81
C ASP A 85 -26.46 -2.51 3.49
N LEU A 86 -26.52 -3.64 2.76
CA LEU A 86 -27.78 -4.36 2.50
C LEU A 86 -28.46 -4.81 3.80
N LEU A 87 -27.70 -5.40 4.73
CA LEU A 87 -28.24 -5.86 6.02
C LEU A 87 -28.77 -4.70 6.87
N LYS A 88 -28.14 -3.53 6.81
CA LYS A 88 -28.63 -2.31 7.49
C LYS A 88 -29.97 -1.85 6.91
N GLU A 89 -30.09 -1.82 5.58
CA GLU A 89 -31.35 -1.46 4.91
C GLU A 89 -32.47 -2.48 5.21
N GLN A 90 -32.16 -3.78 5.18
CA GLN A 90 -33.13 -4.82 5.55
C GLN A 90 -33.59 -4.67 7.01
N LYS A 91 -32.67 -4.46 7.95
CA LYS A 91 -32.99 -4.23 9.36
C LYS A 91 -33.92 -3.02 9.52
N LYS A 92 -33.64 -1.91 8.80
CA LYS A 92 -34.49 -0.72 8.82
C LYS A 92 -35.89 -1.02 8.29
N GLY A 93 -36.00 -1.72 7.16
CA GLY A 93 -37.28 -2.13 6.57
C GLY A 93 -38.10 -3.05 7.49
N PHE A 94 -37.47 -4.00 8.18
CA PHE A 94 -38.17 -4.86 9.15
C PHE A 94 -38.64 -4.08 10.37
N LEU A 95 -37.82 -3.18 10.91
CA LEU A 95 -38.22 -2.35 12.05
C LEU A 95 -39.41 -1.44 11.68
N GLN A 96 -39.42 -0.86 10.48
CA GLN A 96 -40.57 -0.06 10.01
C GLN A 96 -41.85 -0.89 9.97
N LYS A 97 -41.79 -2.17 9.57
CA LYS A 97 -42.94 -3.07 9.56
C LYS A 97 -43.39 -3.57 10.94
N MET A 98 -42.57 -3.43 11.99
CA MET A 98 -42.93 -3.87 13.34
C MET A 98 -43.76 -2.84 14.12
N PHE A 99 -43.64 -1.56 13.77
CA PHE A 99 -44.26 -0.44 14.50
C PHE A 99 -45.35 0.29 13.70
N VAL A 100 -45.85 -0.34 12.64
CA VAL A 100 -46.99 0.10 11.80
C VAL A 100 -48.04 -0.99 11.82
#